data_AF-A0A7K7N5Y5-F1
#
_entry.id   AF-A0A7K7N5Y5-F1
#
_cell.length_a   1.000
_cell.length_b   1.000
_cell.length_c   1.000
_cell.angle_alpha   90.00
_cell.angle_beta   90.00
_cell.angle_gamma   90.00
#
_symmetry.space_group_name_H-M   'P 1'
#
loop_
_entity.id
_entity.type
_entity.pdbx_description
1 polymer ?
#
loop_
_entity_poly.entity_id
_entity_poly.type
_entity_poly.pdbx_seq_one_letter_code
_entity_poly.pdbx_strand_id
1 'polypeptide(L)'
;VNHVTCALCDMVCTSVSSLKAHIRFRHCDERPFHCHLCDSGFKNAYDLHKHVETHNDSDAYSCDVEGCGFTSWTLRNLRQHYKRV
;
A
#
# COMPACT_ATOMS: atom_id res chain seq x y z
N VAL A 1 -12.57 -22.39 24.65
CA VAL A 1 -11.84 -21.50 23.72
C VAL A 1 -11.43 -20.29 24.52
N ASN A 2 -10.13 -19.98 24.64
CA ASN A 2 -9.70 -18.81 25.41
C ASN A 2 -9.88 -17.56 24.54
N HIS A 3 -10.78 -16.69 24.97
CA HIS A 3 -11.01 -15.40 24.33
C HIS A 3 -9.95 -14.41 24.80
N VAL A 4 -9.42 -13.62 23.86
CA VAL A 4 -8.39 -12.62 24.12
C VAL A 4 -8.91 -11.26 23.68
N THR A 5 -8.99 -10.31 24.60
CA THR A 5 -9.53 -8.97 24.36
C THR A 5 -8.44 -8.00 23.93
N CYS A 6 -8.77 -7.08 23.03
CA CYS A 6 -7.88 -6.00 22.66
C CYS A 6 -7.76 -4.98 23.80
N ALA A 7 -6.54 -4.46 24.04
CA ALA A 7 -6.32 -3.43 25.06
C ALA A 7 -6.61 -2.00 24.56
N LEU A 8 -6.84 -1.84 23.25
CA LEU A 8 -7.01 -0.54 22.58
C LEU A 8 -8.45 -0.32 22.10
N CYS A 9 -9.30 -1.34 22.13
CA CYS A 9 -10.74 -1.28 21.86
C CYS A 9 -11.46 -2.51 22.43
N ASP A 10 -12.79 -2.53 22.37
CA ASP A 10 -13.61 -3.62 22.93
C ASP A 10 -13.69 -4.89 22.07
N MET A 11 -12.81 -5.05 21.08
CA MET A 11 -12.82 -6.23 20.21
C MET A 11 -12.31 -7.47 20.94
N VAL A 12 -13.06 -8.58 20.84
CA VAL A 12 -12.69 -9.89 21.39
C VAL A 12 -12.28 -10.84 20.25
N CYS A 13 -11.09 -11.41 20.37
CA CYS A 13 -10.52 -12.37 19.44
C CYS A 13 -10.52 -13.79 20.03
N THR A 14 -10.51 -14.81 19.17
CA THR A 14 -10.47 -16.23 19.58
C THR A 14 -9.06 -16.79 19.73
N SER A 15 -8.03 -16.03 19.34
CA SER A 15 -6.63 -16.41 19.47
C SER A 15 -5.71 -15.19 19.59
N VAL A 16 -4.51 -15.42 20.14
CA VAL A 16 -3.46 -14.39 20.23
C VAL A 16 -3.00 -13.95 18.83
N SER A 17 -2.92 -14.86 17.87
CA SER A 17 -2.53 -14.55 16.48
C SER A 17 -3.53 -13.60 15.82
N SER A 18 -4.84 -13.85 16.01
CA SER A 18 -5.91 -12.98 15.54
C SER A 18 -5.86 -11.60 16.20
N LEU A 19 -5.57 -11.54 17.51
CA LEU A 19 -5.42 -10.28 18.21
C LEU A 19 -4.21 -9.46 17.71
N LYS A 20 -3.06 -10.12 17.46
CA LYS A 20 -1.88 -9.46 16.87
C LYS A 20 -2.19 -8.88 15.50
N ALA A 21 -2.86 -9.64 14.64
CA ALA A 21 -3.32 -9.16 13.35
C ALA A 21 -4.27 -7.97 13.52
N HIS A 22 -5.29 -8.08 14.39
CA HIS A 22 -6.21 -7.00 14.69
C HIS A 22 -5.50 -5.70 15.11
N ILE A 23 -4.57 -5.77 16.07
CA ILE A 23 -3.80 -4.61 16.52
C ILE A 23 -3.03 -4.00 15.35
N ARG A 24 -2.31 -4.82 14.58
CA ARG A 24 -1.57 -4.36 13.41
C ARG A 24 -2.47 -3.73 12.35
N PHE A 25 -3.67 -4.26 12.11
CA PHE A 25 -4.57 -3.75 11.09
C PHE A 25 -5.37 -2.53 11.51
N ARG A 26 -5.74 -2.42 12.78
CA ARG A 26 -6.73 -1.43 13.27
C ARG A 26 -6.13 -0.35 14.15
N HIS A 27 -5.03 -0.65 14.83
CA HIS A 27 -4.40 0.25 15.79
C HIS A 27 -2.97 0.65 15.39
N CYS A 28 -2.44 0.06 14.33
CA CYS A 28 -1.16 0.43 13.75
C CYS A 28 -1.35 0.91 12.31
N ASP A 29 -0.60 1.96 11.94
CA ASP A 29 -0.46 2.42 10.55
C ASP A 29 0.78 1.86 9.86
N GLU A 30 1.43 0.87 10.48
CA GLU A 30 2.52 0.14 9.83
C GLU A 30 2.01 -0.56 8.57
N ARG A 31 2.69 -0.28 7.46
CA ARG A 31 2.38 -0.77 6.12
C ARG A 31 3.61 -1.50 5.56
N PRO A 32 3.97 -2.68 6.09
CA PRO A 32 5.25 -3.31 5.78
C PRO A 32 5.33 -3.88 4.36
N PHE A 33 4.21 -3.94 3.64
CA PHE A 33 4.17 -4.38 2.25
C PHE A 33 4.13 -3.16 1.34
N HIS A 34 5.23 -2.86 0.67
CA HIS A 34 5.35 -1.71 -0.22
C HIS A 34 5.27 -2.14 -1.68
N CYS A 35 4.64 -1.31 -2.51
CA CYS A 35 4.65 -1.49 -3.96
C CYS A 35 6.06 -1.16 -4.51
N HIS A 36 6.52 -1.95 -5.47
CA HIS A 36 7.81 -1.72 -6.14
C HIS A 36 7.70 -0.75 -7.33
N LEU A 37 6.47 -0.48 -7.78
CA LEU A 37 6.17 0.43 -8.90
C LEU A 37 5.82 1.85 -8.42
N CYS A 38 5.42 2.00 -7.16
CA CYS A 38 5.07 3.29 -6.57
C CYS A 38 5.23 3.28 -5.04
N ASP A 39 5.16 4.46 -4.42
CA ASP A 39 5.36 4.63 -2.98
C ASP A 39 4.07 4.36 -2.15
N SER A 40 3.30 3.34 -2.54
CA SER A 40 2.10 2.91 -1.81
C SER A 40 2.43 1.75 -0.86
N GLY A 41 2.04 1.88 0.41
CA GLY A 41 2.20 0.83 1.43
C GLY A 41 0.87 0.18 1.81
N PHE A 42 0.91 -1.11 2.15
CA PHE A 42 -0.24 -1.94 2.48
C PHE A 42 -0.01 -2.74 3.76
N LYS A 43 -1.12 -3.07 4.44
CA LYS A 43 -1.09 -3.79 5.71
C LYS A 43 -0.89 -5.30 5.53
N ASN A 44 -1.28 -5.85 4.38
CA ASN A 44 -1.09 -7.26 4.01
C ASN A 44 -0.66 -7.42 2.54
N ALA A 45 -0.19 -8.63 2.20
CA ALA A 45 0.30 -8.98 0.87
C ALA A 45 -0.82 -9.11 -0.19
N TYR A 46 -2.03 -9.49 0.21
CA TYR A 46 -3.17 -9.63 -0.70
C TYR A 46 -3.58 -8.27 -1.27
N ASP A 47 -3.69 -7.25 -0.41
CA ASP A 47 -4.00 -5.88 -0.83
C ASP A 47 -2.91 -5.29 -1.72
N LEU A 48 -1.64 -5.58 -1.43
CA LEU A 48 -0.51 -5.22 -2.31
C LEU A 48 -0.64 -5.89 -3.68
N HIS A 49 -0.93 -7.19 -3.72
CA HIS A 49 -1.05 -7.91 -4.99
C HIS A 49 -2.16 -7.31 -5.86
N LYS A 50 -3.35 -7.11 -5.29
CA LYS A 50 -4.46 -6.43 -5.99
C LYS A 50 -4.11 -5.02 -6.46
N HIS A 51 -3.36 -4.28 -5.66
CA HIS A 51 -2.88 -2.97 -6.07
C HIS A 51 -1.93 -3.04 -7.26
N VAL A 52 -1.02 -4.02 -7.30
CA VAL A 52 -0.09 -4.19 -8.41
C VAL A 52 -0.80 -4.50 -9.72
N GLU A 53 -1.91 -5.24 -9.67
CA GLU A 53 -2.76 -5.48 -10.86
C GLU A 53 -3.25 -4.16 -11.48
N THR A 54 -3.59 -3.15 -10.66
CA THR A 54 -4.03 -1.84 -11.18
C THR A 54 -2.98 -1.07 -11.98
N HIS A 55 -1.68 -1.37 -11.80
CA HIS A 55 -0.65 -0.80 -12.65
C HIS A 55 -0.60 -1.47 -14.02
N ASN A 56 -0.95 -2.76 -14.12
CA ASN A 56 -0.96 -3.47 -15.40
C ASN A 56 -2.17 -3.07 -16.26
N ASP A 57 -3.29 -2.71 -15.64
CA ASP A 57 -4.51 -2.25 -16.33
C ASP A 57 -4.51 -0.75 -16.66
N SER A 58 -3.53 0.02 -16.18
CA SER A 58 -3.42 1.46 -16.44
C SER A 58 -2.36 1.71 -17.51
N ASP A 59 -2.71 2.40 -18.59
CA ASP A 59 -1.70 3.00 -19.47
C ASP A 59 -0.79 3.90 -18.61
N ALA A 60 0.52 3.65 -18.65
CA ALA A 60 1.47 4.45 -17.90
C ALA A 60 1.43 5.91 -18.35
N TYR A 61 1.66 6.83 -17.42
CA TYR A 61 1.78 8.26 -17.72
C TYR A 61 3.18 8.56 -18.26
N SER A 62 3.26 9.14 -19.45
CA SER A 62 4.52 9.57 -20.08
C SER A 62 4.78 11.06 -19.87
N CYS A 63 6.07 11.43 -19.82
CA CYS A 63 6.52 12.80 -19.94
C CYS A 63 6.47 13.24 -21.41
N ASP A 64 5.92 14.42 -21.66
CA ASP A 64 5.77 15.04 -22.99
C ASP A 64 6.96 15.92 -23.39
N VAL A 65 8.01 16.01 -22.56
CA VAL A 65 9.23 16.73 -22.91
C VAL A 65 10.01 15.94 -23.96
N GLU A 66 10.23 16.57 -25.11
CA GLU A 66 10.97 16.03 -26.24
C GLU A 66 12.32 15.45 -25.79
N GLY A 67 12.55 14.17 -26.08
CA GLY A 67 13.79 13.46 -25.74
C GLY A 67 13.92 12.97 -24.28
N CYS A 68 12.92 13.17 -23.42
CA CYS A 68 12.98 12.73 -22.02
C CYS A 68 12.74 11.22 -21.86
N GLY A 69 11.70 10.67 -22.49
CA GLY A 69 11.36 9.25 -22.44
C GLY A 69 10.89 8.72 -21.07
N PHE A 70 10.66 9.58 -20.07
CA PHE A 70 10.21 9.17 -18.74
C PHE A 70 8.77 8.67 -18.76
N THR A 71 8.52 7.53 -18.11
CA THR A 71 7.19 6.95 -17.91
C THR A 71 6.98 6.57 -16.45
N SER A 72 5.73 6.61 -15.99
CA SER A 72 5.38 6.30 -14.61
C SER A 72 3.94 5.81 -14.51
N TRP A 73 3.70 4.80 -13.68
CA TRP A 73 2.36 4.28 -13.40
C TRP A 73 1.52 5.19 -12.48
N THR A 74 2.09 6.29 -11.98
CA THR A 74 1.35 7.28 -11.17
C THR A 74 1.57 8.71 -11.63
N LEU A 75 0.49 9.51 -11.63
CA LEU A 75 0.53 10.96 -11.87
C LEU A 75 1.34 11.72 -10.83
N ARG A 76 1.43 11.22 -9.60
CA ARG A 76 2.24 11.84 -8.55
C ARG A 76 3.72 11.82 -8.94
N ASN A 77 4.21 10.68 -9.42
CA ASN A 77 5.61 10.55 -9.82
C ASN A 77 5.89 11.34 -11.10
N LEU A 78 4.98 11.35 -12.08
CA LEU A 78 5.11 12.21 -13.26
C LEU A 78 5.15 13.70 -12.88
N ARG A 79 4.26 14.16 -12.00
CA ARG A 79 4.29 15.54 -11.47
C ARG A 79 5.56 15.87 -10.71
N GLN A 80 6.13 14.92 -9.97
CA GLN A 80 7.42 15.12 -9.30
C GLN A 80 8.58 15.17 -10.29
N HIS A 81 8.53 14.34 -11.34
CA HIS A 81 9.49 14.36 -12.44
C HIS A 81 9.50 15.73 -13.13
N TYR A 82 8.34 16.30 -13.47
CA TYR A 82 8.24 17.65 -14.04
C TYR A 82 8.83 18.77 -13.16
N LYS A 83 9.04 18.55 -11.86
CA LYS A 83 9.74 19.53 -11.01
C LYS A 83 11.26 19.49 -11.15
N ARG A 84 11.79 18.43 -11.76
CA ARG A 84 13.23 18.14 -11.90
C ARG A 84 13.73 18.27 -13.33
N VAL A 85 12.81 18.34 -14.30
CA VAL A 85 13.07 18.68 -15.71
C VAL A 85 12.99 20.19 -15.86
#